data_AF-A0A9E2IIX9-F1
#
_entry.id   AF-A0A9E2IIX9-F1
#
_cell.length_a   1.000
_cell.length_b   1.000
_cell.length_c   1.000
_cell.angle_alpha   90.00
_cell.angle_beta   90.00
_cell.angle_gamma   90.00
#
_symmetry.space_group_name_H-M   'P 1'
#
loop_
_entity.id
_entity.type
_entity.pdbx_description
1 polymer ?
#
loop_
_entity_poly.entity_id
_entity_poly.type
_entity_poly.pdbx_seq_one_letter_code
_entity_poly.pdbx_strand_id
1 'polypeptide(L)'
;MKNLLMILSLISLANIFFPQSGWCSRVKVYADVDKPIILAGSDERVVLKVGLLPQDDSRQKRLFLNIAVVLDKSGSMASNQKIENAKRGVIEIIQRMEKGDIFALITYDTHPRLLIPAQVIEDKDSLIDYVWSITAGGSTALYGGVELGAIQVRRHLGAQYLNRVVLLSDGLANVGPQNTQDLAQLGNRLSREGITVSTIGLGLDYNEDLMAALAQEGEGNFYFSRNSDELPMIFAEEIGEAATLLAQNINVAIECADGVAPSAILGRKGAVHQQSMSADINSLYGKNEKYALFEMRPPQGEDGKTITLATVKVEYHDPFTKKRVT
;
A
#
# COMPACT_ATOMS: atom_id res chain seq x y z
N MET A 1 -51.44 -9.65 -2.47
CA MET A 1 -50.30 -10.56 -2.28
C MET A 1 -49.38 -9.90 -1.28
N LYS A 2 -49.20 -10.49 -0.09
CA LYS A 2 -48.24 -9.97 0.91
C LYS A 2 -46.85 -10.39 0.43
N ASN A 3 -45.98 -9.42 0.15
CA ASN A 3 -44.58 -9.73 -0.14
C ASN A 3 -43.92 -10.17 1.17
N LEU A 4 -43.31 -11.33 1.10
CA LEU A 4 -42.73 -12.09 2.19
C LEU A 4 -41.23 -11.71 2.27
N LEU A 5 -40.79 -11.12 3.38
CA LEU A 5 -39.49 -10.42 3.51
C LEU A 5 -38.60 -11.13 4.52
N MET A 6 -37.35 -11.41 4.17
CA MET A 6 -36.34 -12.03 5.04
C MET A 6 -35.25 -11.02 5.43
N ILE A 7 -34.88 -10.95 6.71
CA ILE A 7 -33.90 -9.98 7.22
C ILE A 7 -32.50 -10.61 7.23
N LEU A 8 -31.50 -9.87 6.78
CA LEU A 8 -30.10 -10.29 6.83
C LEU A 8 -29.39 -9.65 8.02
N SER A 9 -28.64 -10.46 8.77
CA SER A 9 -27.84 -10.02 9.92
C SER A 9 -26.39 -10.50 9.78
N LEU A 10 -25.51 -9.82 10.49
CA LEU A 10 -24.08 -10.13 10.52
C LEU A 10 -23.65 -10.33 11.97
N ILE A 11 -22.89 -11.39 12.23
CA ILE A 11 -22.18 -11.55 13.49
C ILE A 11 -20.75 -11.10 13.24
N SER A 12 -20.43 -9.89 13.70
CA SER A 12 -19.04 -9.47 13.78
C SER A 12 -18.40 -10.17 14.97
N LEU A 13 -17.54 -11.16 14.71
CA LEU A 13 -16.51 -11.57 15.66
C LEU A 13 -15.31 -10.62 15.52
N ALA A 14 -15.54 -9.32 15.60
CA ALA A 14 -14.51 -8.44 16.12
C ALA A 14 -14.43 -8.80 17.61
N ASN A 15 -13.36 -9.47 18.03
CA ASN A 15 -13.09 -9.71 19.43
C ASN A 15 -13.13 -8.36 20.16
N ILE A 16 -14.26 -8.08 20.82
CA ILE A 16 -14.32 -7.23 22.00
C ILE A 16 -13.68 -8.07 23.12
N PHE A 17 -12.40 -8.37 22.98
CA PHE A 17 -11.58 -8.76 24.12
C PHE A 17 -11.18 -7.46 24.78
N PHE A 18 -11.69 -7.21 25.99
CA PHE A 18 -11.02 -6.30 26.91
C PHE A 18 -9.56 -6.79 27.08
N PRO A 19 -8.54 -6.03 26.67
CA PRO A 19 -7.20 -6.30 27.13
C PRO A 19 -7.10 -5.72 28.54
N GLN A 20 -6.72 -6.55 29.50
CA GLN A 20 -5.98 -6.06 30.64
C GLN A 20 -4.78 -5.24 30.11
N SER A 21 -4.83 -3.93 30.36
CA SER A 21 -3.76 -2.93 30.15
C SER A 21 -2.97 -3.01 28.83
N GLY A 22 -3.45 -2.30 27.80
CA GLY A 22 -2.65 -1.94 26.62
C GLY A 22 -3.49 -1.54 25.40
N TRP A 23 -3.39 -0.28 25.00
CA TRP A 23 -4.09 0.50 23.96
C TRP A 23 -4.58 -0.21 22.67
N CYS A 24 -5.72 0.32 22.19
CA CYS A 24 -6.73 -0.18 21.25
C CYS A 24 -6.31 -0.17 19.75
N SER A 25 -6.92 -1.06 18.95
CA SER A 25 -6.79 -1.13 17.47
C SER A 25 -6.92 0.25 16.79
N ARG A 26 -6.05 0.55 15.81
CA ARG A 26 -6.08 1.79 15.01
C ARG A 26 -7.04 1.74 13.83
N VAL A 27 -7.62 0.57 13.59
CA VAL A 27 -8.51 0.27 12.47
C VAL A 27 -9.87 -0.11 13.03
N LYS A 28 -10.89 0.64 12.63
CA LYS A 28 -12.29 0.29 12.87
C LYS A 28 -12.80 -0.55 11.70
N VAL A 29 -13.31 -1.74 12.01
CA VAL A 29 -13.94 -2.64 11.04
C VAL A 29 -15.46 -2.49 11.14
N TYR A 30 -16.14 -2.47 10.00
CA TYR A 30 -17.59 -2.57 9.93
C TYR A 30 -18.01 -3.41 8.72
N ALA A 31 -19.25 -3.87 8.72
CA ALA A 31 -19.79 -4.66 7.63
C ALA A 31 -21.22 -4.23 7.31
N ASP A 32 -21.57 -4.21 6.02
CA ASP A 32 -22.85 -3.77 5.50
C ASP A 32 -23.25 -4.62 4.29
N VAL A 33 -24.54 -4.73 4.01
CA VAL A 33 -25.09 -5.52 2.90
C VAL A 33 -25.81 -4.62 1.91
N ASP A 34 -25.62 -4.86 0.62
CA ASP A 34 -26.30 -4.11 -0.44
C ASP A 34 -27.84 -4.25 -0.35
N LYS A 35 -28.31 -5.41 0.11
CA LYS A 35 -29.71 -5.74 0.32
C LYS A 35 -29.90 -6.22 1.76
N PRO A 36 -30.44 -5.39 2.67
CA PRO A 36 -30.74 -5.84 4.03
C PRO A 36 -31.94 -6.80 4.08
N ILE A 37 -32.73 -6.83 3.01
CA ILE A 37 -33.94 -7.65 2.89
C ILE A 37 -33.99 -8.28 1.51
N ILE A 38 -34.28 -9.57 1.45
CA ILE A 38 -34.54 -10.30 0.20
C ILE A 38 -35.91 -10.97 0.23
N LEU A 39 -36.45 -11.29 -0.94
CA LEU A 39 -37.72 -12.00 -1.07
C LEU A 39 -37.57 -13.45 -0.59
N ALA A 40 -38.49 -13.91 0.26
CA ALA A 40 -38.50 -15.31 0.68
C ALA A 40 -38.63 -16.25 -0.53
N GLY A 41 -37.79 -17.29 -0.58
CA GLY A 41 -37.74 -18.24 -1.71
C GLY A 41 -37.04 -17.75 -2.97
N SER A 42 -36.50 -16.51 -3.01
CA SER A 42 -35.68 -16.06 -4.15
C SER A 42 -34.25 -16.62 -4.08
N ASP A 43 -33.62 -16.76 -5.25
CA ASP A 43 -32.21 -17.18 -5.38
C ASP A 43 -31.29 -15.98 -5.62
N GLU A 44 -31.56 -14.89 -4.90
CA GLU A 44 -30.86 -13.62 -5.10
C GLU A 44 -29.45 -13.64 -4.52
N ARG A 45 -28.54 -12.98 -5.25
CA ARG A 45 -27.21 -12.66 -4.74
C ARG A 45 -27.25 -11.41 -3.87
N VAL A 46 -26.38 -11.42 -2.87
CA VAL A 46 -26.15 -10.34 -1.90
C VAL A 46 -24.67 -10.05 -1.88
N VAL A 47 -24.33 -8.77 -1.78
CA VAL A 47 -22.96 -8.28 -1.65
C VAL A 47 -22.74 -7.80 -0.23
N LEU A 48 -21.82 -8.45 0.48
CA LEU A 48 -21.30 -8.02 1.77
C LEU A 48 -20.13 -7.06 1.53
N LYS A 49 -20.27 -5.81 1.96
CA LYS A 49 -19.18 -4.84 2.08
C LYS A 49 -18.57 -4.94 3.47
N VAL A 50 -17.28 -5.27 3.55
CA VAL A 50 -16.49 -5.14 4.78
C VAL A 50 -15.61 -3.90 4.64
N GLY A 51 -15.88 -2.88 5.45
CA GLY A 51 -15.17 -1.61 5.44
C GLY A 51 -14.18 -1.46 6.59
N LEU A 52 -13.08 -0.76 6.30
CA LEU A 52 -11.98 -0.44 7.18
C LEU A 52 -11.84 1.07 7.25
N LEU A 53 -11.98 1.62 8.45
CA LEU A 53 -11.89 3.04 8.72
C LEU A 53 -10.72 3.33 9.67
N PRO A 54 -9.96 4.40 9.42
CA PRO A 54 -9.08 4.99 10.42
C PRO A 54 -9.84 5.25 11.72
N GLN A 55 -9.32 4.75 12.84
CA GLN A 55 -9.82 5.14 14.15
C GLN A 55 -9.08 6.41 14.58
N ASP A 56 -9.80 7.53 14.61
CA ASP A 56 -9.27 8.84 14.96
C ASP A 56 -8.88 8.86 16.44
N ASP A 57 -7.60 8.69 16.73
CA ASP A 57 -7.02 8.91 18.07
C ASP A 57 -5.98 10.02 17.94
N SER A 58 -6.42 11.24 18.27
CA SER A 58 -5.62 12.47 18.28
C SER A 58 -4.35 12.42 19.15
N ARG A 59 -4.12 11.31 19.87
CA ARG A 59 -2.91 11.03 20.65
C ARG A 59 -1.87 10.16 19.91
N GLN A 60 -2.14 9.72 18.69
CA GLN A 60 -1.22 8.84 17.97
C GLN A 60 0.00 9.59 17.46
N LYS A 61 1.15 9.24 18.03
CA LYS A 61 2.46 9.69 17.57
C LYS A 61 2.74 9.08 16.19
N ARG A 62 3.00 9.93 15.20
CA ARG A 62 3.48 9.54 13.87
C ARG A 62 4.78 8.71 13.98
N LEU A 63 4.97 7.73 13.08
CA LEU A 63 6.28 7.10 12.87
C LEU A 63 7.23 8.07 12.18
N PHE A 64 8.49 8.10 12.60
CA PHE A 64 9.50 8.80 11.83
C PHE A 64 9.69 8.10 10.49
N LEU A 65 10.06 8.85 9.47
CA LEU A 65 10.29 8.33 8.14
C LEU A 65 11.77 7.97 7.98
N ASN A 66 12.06 6.82 7.37
CA ASN A 66 13.39 6.43 6.94
C ASN A 66 13.30 6.08 5.45
N ILE A 67 13.60 7.07 4.60
CA ILE A 67 13.29 7.05 3.18
C ILE A 67 14.57 7.13 2.36
N ALA A 68 14.71 6.18 1.44
CA ALA A 68 15.66 6.27 0.34
C ALA A 68 14.93 6.52 -0.98
N VAL A 69 15.21 7.64 -1.63
CA VAL A 69 14.74 7.89 -3.00
C VAL A 69 15.78 7.37 -3.98
N VAL A 70 15.33 6.58 -4.95
CA VAL A 70 16.13 6.02 -6.03
C VAL A 70 15.65 6.65 -7.32
N LEU A 71 16.43 7.60 -7.82
CA LEU A 71 16.07 8.48 -8.93
C LEU A 71 16.80 8.11 -10.22
N ASP A 72 16.04 7.79 -11.27
CA ASP A 72 16.57 7.69 -12.62
C ASP A 72 17.10 9.05 -13.10
N LYS A 73 18.34 9.08 -13.58
CA LYS A 73 18.92 10.23 -14.26
C LYS A 73 19.53 9.85 -15.61
N SER A 74 19.02 8.81 -16.26
CA SER A 74 19.44 8.37 -17.60
C SER A 74 19.18 9.43 -18.67
N GLY A 75 19.73 9.24 -19.87
CA GLY A 75 19.60 10.23 -20.96
C GLY A 75 18.16 10.58 -21.35
N SER A 76 17.20 9.66 -21.21
CA SER A 76 15.77 9.91 -21.49
C SER A 76 15.16 10.98 -20.57
N MET A 77 15.65 11.07 -19.33
CA MET A 77 15.23 12.06 -18.34
C MET A 77 15.62 13.49 -18.70
N ALA A 78 16.51 13.71 -19.67
CA ALA A 78 16.91 15.04 -20.15
C ALA A 78 15.82 15.73 -20.99
N SER A 79 14.85 14.98 -21.50
CA SER A 79 13.78 15.49 -22.36
C SER A 79 12.58 15.99 -21.54
N ASN A 80 11.79 16.91 -22.10
CA ASN A 80 10.46 17.30 -21.60
C ASN A 80 10.40 17.62 -20.08
N GLN A 81 11.44 18.26 -19.55
CA GLN A 81 11.55 18.64 -18.14
C GLN A 81 11.41 17.45 -17.15
N LYS A 82 11.66 16.21 -17.59
CA LYS A 82 11.47 15.00 -16.77
C LYS A 82 12.35 15.04 -15.52
N ILE A 83 13.64 15.29 -15.68
CA ILE A 83 14.57 15.38 -14.53
C ILE A 83 14.26 16.57 -13.64
N GLU A 84 13.87 17.72 -14.20
CA GLU A 84 13.51 18.92 -13.44
C GLU A 84 12.27 18.69 -12.57
N ASN A 85 11.25 18.04 -13.10
CA ASN A 85 10.05 17.73 -12.32
C ASN A 85 10.27 16.57 -11.34
N ALA A 86 11.12 15.61 -11.67
CA ALA A 86 11.55 14.59 -10.72
C ALA A 86 12.29 15.20 -9.53
N LYS A 87 13.21 16.14 -9.76
CA LYS A 87 13.87 16.92 -8.69
C LYS A 87 12.86 17.64 -7.81
N ARG A 88 11.88 18.32 -8.41
CA ARG A 88 10.79 18.98 -7.66
C ARG A 88 10.02 17.99 -6.78
N GLY A 89 9.75 16.78 -7.28
CA GLY A 89 9.13 15.73 -6.47
C GLY A 89 9.99 15.22 -5.32
N VAL A 90 11.30 15.07 -5.51
CA VAL A 90 12.22 14.76 -4.40
C VAL A 90 12.23 15.89 -3.36
N ILE A 91 12.16 17.14 -3.81
CA ILE A 91 12.08 18.31 -2.92
C ILE A 91 10.78 18.30 -2.12
N GLU A 92 9.64 17.93 -2.72
CA GLU A 92 8.37 17.75 -1.99
C GLU A 92 8.50 16.73 -0.84
N ILE A 93 9.21 15.62 -1.06
CA ILE A 93 9.54 14.67 0.02
C ILE A 93 10.31 15.39 1.14
N ILE A 94 11.46 16.00 0.81
CA ILE A 94 12.34 16.65 1.80
C ILE A 94 11.58 17.73 2.59
N GLN A 95 10.74 18.51 1.91
CA GLN A 95 9.95 19.57 2.55
C GLN A 95 8.92 19.03 3.54
N ARG A 96 8.29 17.88 3.25
CA ARG A 96 7.27 17.25 4.11
C ARG A 96 7.84 16.41 5.24
N MET A 97 9.10 16.01 5.15
CA MET A 97 9.76 15.30 6.24
C MET A 97 9.97 16.21 7.47
N GLU A 98 9.91 15.62 8.65
CA GLU A 98 10.06 16.29 9.95
C GLU A 98 11.44 16.05 10.56
N LYS A 99 11.78 16.84 11.59
CA LYS A 99 13.00 16.63 12.35
C LYS A 99 13.00 15.22 12.97
N GLY A 100 14.08 14.47 12.75
CA GLY A 100 14.21 13.08 13.20
C GLY A 100 13.91 12.03 12.13
N ASP A 101 13.31 12.44 11.00
CA ASP A 101 13.25 11.61 9.80
C ASP A 101 14.63 11.48 9.16
N ILE A 102 14.83 10.40 8.41
CA ILE A 102 16.07 10.01 7.77
C ILE A 102 15.86 9.96 6.27
N PHE A 103 16.74 10.63 5.53
CA PHE A 103 16.68 10.74 4.08
C PHE A 103 17.99 10.26 3.45
N ALA A 104 17.86 9.49 2.37
CA ALA A 104 18.95 9.14 1.47
C ALA A 104 18.51 9.37 0.02
N LEU A 105 19.46 9.76 -0.83
CA LEU A 105 19.24 9.95 -2.25
C LEU A 105 20.26 9.18 -3.06
N ILE A 106 19.74 8.25 -3.85
CA ILE A 106 20.48 7.45 -4.81
C ILE A 106 20.06 7.94 -6.19
N THR A 107 21.03 8.26 -7.01
CA THR A 107 20.79 8.51 -8.43
C THR A 107 21.37 7.35 -9.23
N TYR A 108 20.71 6.94 -10.30
CA TYR A 108 21.27 5.91 -11.16
C TYR A 108 21.21 6.30 -12.63
N ASP A 109 22.27 5.95 -13.32
CA ASP A 109 22.35 5.88 -14.77
C ASP A 109 22.82 4.46 -15.14
N THR A 110 23.95 4.32 -15.83
CA THR A 110 24.68 3.06 -15.99
C THR A 110 25.13 2.46 -14.65
N HIS A 111 25.39 3.29 -13.63
CA HIS A 111 25.78 2.83 -12.30
C HIS A 111 25.00 3.57 -11.20
N PRO A 112 24.54 2.87 -10.15
CA PRO A 112 23.96 3.54 -8.99
C PRO A 112 25.04 4.35 -8.25
N ARG A 113 24.70 5.58 -7.87
CA ARG A 113 25.54 6.48 -7.09
C ARG A 113 24.78 6.98 -5.88
N LEU A 114 25.41 6.89 -4.72
CA LEU A 114 24.92 7.52 -3.50
C LEU A 114 25.25 9.01 -3.55
N LEU A 115 24.23 9.84 -3.75
CA LEU A 115 24.40 11.30 -3.77
C LEU A 115 24.29 11.88 -2.36
N ILE A 116 23.32 11.41 -1.59
CA ILE A 116 23.11 11.79 -0.20
C ILE A 116 23.07 10.52 0.64
N PRO A 117 24.09 10.26 1.48
CA PRO A 117 24.06 9.17 2.46
C PRO A 117 22.86 9.29 3.40
N ALA A 118 22.34 8.16 3.89
CA ALA A 118 21.29 8.19 4.92
C ALA A 118 21.73 9.04 6.11
N GLN A 119 20.97 10.09 6.37
CA GLN A 119 21.21 11.01 7.47
C GLN A 119 19.88 11.55 8.00
N VAL A 120 19.87 11.92 9.28
CA VAL A 120 18.74 12.63 9.88
C VAL A 120 18.62 14.00 9.22
N ILE A 121 17.39 14.42 8.91
CA ILE A 121 17.15 15.75 8.37
C ILE A 121 17.39 16.80 9.46
N GLU A 122 18.41 17.61 9.22
CA GLU A 122 18.75 18.79 10.02
C GLU A 122 18.71 20.07 9.18
N ASP A 123 19.35 20.05 8.01
CA ASP A 123 19.39 21.16 7.06
C ASP A 123 18.71 20.74 5.74
N LYS A 124 17.46 21.17 5.55
CA LYS A 124 16.70 20.86 4.32
C LYS A 124 17.25 21.62 3.11
N ASP A 125 17.77 22.83 3.30
CA ASP A 125 18.21 23.68 2.19
C ASP A 125 19.45 23.07 1.52
N SER A 126 20.41 22.58 2.31
CA SER A 126 21.56 21.85 1.78
C SER A 126 21.16 20.60 0.98
N LEU A 127 20.18 19.83 1.43
CA LEU A 127 19.67 18.67 0.69
C LEU A 127 19.02 19.08 -0.64
N ILE A 128 18.26 20.18 -0.64
CA ILE A 128 17.62 20.74 -1.83
C ILE A 128 18.69 21.17 -2.86
N ASP A 129 19.79 21.78 -2.41
CA ASP A 129 20.91 22.16 -3.29
C ASP A 129 21.54 20.93 -3.96
N TYR A 130 21.76 19.84 -3.21
CA TYR A 130 22.22 18.57 -3.78
C TYR A 130 21.25 18.02 -4.82
N VAL A 131 19.95 18.08 -4.57
CA VAL A 131 18.93 17.65 -5.56
C VAL A 131 19.01 18.48 -6.83
N TRP A 132 19.16 19.80 -6.72
CA TRP A 132 19.28 20.67 -7.89
C TRP A 132 20.53 20.42 -8.73
N SER A 133 21.61 19.92 -8.11
CA SER A 133 22.87 19.59 -8.80
C SER A 133 22.77 18.39 -9.76
N ILE A 134 21.70 17.60 -9.71
CA ILE A 134 21.56 16.37 -10.53
C ILE A 134 21.44 16.72 -12.01
N THR A 135 22.17 16.02 -12.88
CA THR A 135 22.04 16.19 -14.34
C THR A 135 21.77 14.86 -15.00
N ALA A 136 20.86 14.85 -15.97
CA ALA A 136 20.55 13.66 -16.74
C ALA A 136 21.74 13.26 -17.65
N GLY A 137 21.93 11.95 -17.84
CA GLY A 137 22.96 11.36 -18.70
C GLY A 137 23.23 9.89 -18.37
N GLY A 138 23.72 9.14 -19.35
CA GLY A 138 24.06 7.72 -19.23
C GLY A 138 22.92 6.75 -19.57
N SER A 139 23.15 5.45 -19.33
CA SER A 139 22.15 4.36 -19.51
C SER A 139 21.34 4.11 -18.22
N THR A 140 20.71 2.95 -18.03
CA THR A 140 19.77 2.68 -16.90
C THR A 140 20.09 1.35 -16.20
N ALA A 141 20.45 1.38 -14.91
CA ALA A 141 20.74 0.22 -14.05
C ALA A 141 19.84 0.17 -12.80
N LEU A 142 18.57 -0.17 -13.01
CA LEU A 142 17.50 -0.10 -11.99
C LEU A 142 17.75 -0.97 -10.75
N TYR A 143 18.17 -2.23 -10.91
CA TYR A 143 18.36 -3.17 -9.79
C TYR A 143 19.37 -2.66 -8.75
N GLY A 144 20.52 -2.19 -9.23
CA GLY A 144 21.58 -1.68 -8.35
C GLY A 144 21.15 -0.43 -7.58
N GLY A 145 20.26 0.39 -8.15
CA GLY A 145 19.69 1.55 -7.48
C GLY A 145 18.85 1.16 -6.27
N VAL A 146 17.92 0.20 -6.44
CA VAL A 146 17.03 -0.26 -5.38
C VAL A 146 17.81 -0.95 -4.26
N GLU A 147 18.77 -1.83 -4.58
CA GLU A 147 19.58 -2.49 -3.56
C GLU A 147 20.42 -1.48 -2.76
N LEU A 148 21.01 -0.48 -3.43
CA LEU A 148 21.77 0.57 -2.74
C LEU A 148 20.87 1.43 -1.84
N GLY A 149 19.65 1.74 -2.30
CA GLY A 149 18.62 2.40 -1.49
C GLY A 149 18.27 1.59 -0.24
N ALA A 150 18.01 0.29 -0.42
CA ALA A 150 17.76 -0.62 0.69
C ALA A 150 18.93 -0.69 1.68
N ILE A 151 20.19 -0.71 1.20
CA ILE A 151 21.38 -0.64 2.07
C ILE A 151 21.38 0.63 2.92
N GLN A 152 20.98 1.77 2.38
CA GLN A 152 20.89 3.02 3.14
C GLN A 152 19.78 2.95 4.21
N VAL A 153 18.60 2.46 3.84
CA VAL A 153 17.48 2.28 4.80
C VAL A 153 17.85 1.31 5.92
N ARG A 154 18.53 0.20 5.59
CA ARG A 154 18.96 -0.83 6.55
C ARG A 154 19.82 -0.29 7.70
N ARG A 155 20.58 0.78 7.46
CA ARG A 155 21.46 1.41 8.47
C ARG A 155 20.68 2.01 9.63
N HIS A 156 19.39 2.28 9.45
CA HIS A 156 18.54 2.98 10.41
C HIS A 156 17.21 2.27 10.68
N LEU A 157 17.18 0.94 10.55
CA LEU A 157 16.01 0.16 10.93
C LEU A 157 15.70 0.36 12.42
N GLY A 158 14.44 0.63 12.72
CA GLY A 158 13.94 0.75 14.09
C GLY A 158 12.42 0.69 14.12
N ALA A 159 11.87 0.27 15.25
CA ALA A 159 10.42 0.14 15.43
C ALA A 159 9.70 1.50 15.30
N GLN A 160 10.38 2.60 15.65
CA GLN A 160 9.87 3.97 15.50
C GLN A 160 9.90 4.50 14.07
N TYR A 161 10.50 3.79 13.12
CA TYR A 161 10.62 4.20 11.73
C TYR A 161 9.65 3.44 10.82
N LEU A 162 9.09 4.17 9.86
CA LEU A 162 8.56 3.61 8.63
C LEU A 162 9.69 3.61 7.59
N ASN A 163 10.11 2.41 7.19
CA ASN A 163 11.24 2.21 6.29
C ASN A 163 10.73 2.06 4.85
N ARG A 164 11.20 2.90 3.94
CA ARG A 164 10.70 2.93 2.57
C ARG A 164 11.77 3.26 1.54
N VAL A 165 11.70 2.58 0.40
CA VAL A 165 12.39 2.95 -0.84
C VAL A 165 11.36 3.48 -1.82
N VAL A 166 11.63 4.63 -2.43
CA VAL A 166 10.79 5.21 -3.50
C VAL A 166 11.61 5.25 -4.78
N LEU A 167 11.23 4.44 -5.76
CA LEU A 167 11.90 4.34 -7.05
C LEU A 167 11.15 5.15 -8.11
N LEU A 168 11.83 6.07 -8.79
CA LEU A 168 11.33 6.70 -10.03
C LEU A 168 12.12 6.16 -11.22
N SER A 169 11.41 5.75 -12.27
CA SER A 169 12.00 5.33 -13.55
C SER A 169 11.15 5.82 -14.71
N ASP A 170 11.78 6.40 -15.74
CA ASP A 170 11.14 6.70 -17.03
C ASP A 170 11.50 5.69 -18.13
N GLY A 171 12.27 4.67 -17.73
CA GLY A 171 13.39 4.19 -18.52
C GLY A 171 13.04 3.61 -19.88
N LEU A 172 14.04 3.53 -20.76
CA LEU A 172 14.11 2.55 -21.84
C LEU A 172 14.86 1.32 -21.30
N ALA A 173 14.20 0.15 -21.30
CA ALA A 173 14.61 -1.07 -20.58
C ALA A 173 15.85 -1.82 -21.16
N ASN A 174 16.94 -1.12 -21.50
CA ASN A 174 18.06 -1.73 -22.22
C ASN A 174 19.18 -2.31 -21.34
N VAL A 175 19.20 -2.08 -20.01
CA VAL A 175 20.30 -2.58 -19.12
C VAL A 175 19.85 -2.97 -17.68
N GLY A 176 18.56 -3.21 -17.46
CA GLY A 176 18.04 -3.74 -16.18
C GLY A 176 18.07 -5.28 -16.12
N PRO A 177 17.85 -5.91 -14.95
CA PRO A 177 17.68 -7.36 -14.89
C PRO A 177 16.56 -7.74 -15.85
N GLN A 178 16.84 -8.65 -16.78
CA GLN A 178 15.88 -9.06 -17.81
C GLN A 178 14.72 -9.89 -17.24
N ASN A 179 14.72 -10.14 -15.93
CA ASN A 179 13.81 -11.04 -15.27
C ASN A 179 12.97 -10.34 -14.19
N THR A 180 11.65 -10.36 -14.39
CA THR A 180 10.64 -9.91 -13.41
C THR A 180 10.73 -10.64 -12.08
N GLN A 181 11.21 -11.88 -12.09
CA GLN A 181 11.33 -12.69 -10.88
C GLN A 181 12.40 -12.15 -9.92
N ASP A 182 13.50 -11.57 -10.43
CA ASP A 182 14.58 -11.09 -9.56
C ASP A 182 14.17 -9.83 -8.77
N LEU A 183 13.43 -8.92 -9.41
CA LEU A 183 12.90 -7.74 -8.72
C LEU A 183 11.73 -8.09 -7.79
N ALA A 184 10.87 -9.04 -8.18
CA ALA A 184 9.85 -9.57 -7.29
C ALA A 184 10.49 -10.20 -6.03
N GLN A 185 11.55 -10.99 -6.18
CA GLN A 185 12.30 -11.56 -5.05
C GLN A 185 12.99 -10.48 -4.21
N LEU A 186 13.52 -9.43 -4.84
CA LEU A 186 14.06 -8.27 -4.12
C LEU A 186 12.97 -7.60 -3.27
N GLY A 187 11.81 -7.29 -3.86
CA GLY A 187 10.66 -6.74 -3.13
C GLY A 187 10.27 -7.62 -1.94
N ASN A 188 10.10 -8.92 -2.17
CA ASN A 188 9.72 -9.89 -1.14
C ASN A 188 10.74 -9.98 0.00
N ARG A 189 12.04 -9.88 -0.30
CA ARG A 189 13.09 -9.84 0.72
C ARG A 189 13.02 -8.56 1.53
N LEU A 190 12.85 -7.40 0.87
CA LEU A 190 12.77 -6.10 1.54
C LEU A 190 11.53 -5.99 2.44
N SER A 191 10.37 -6.47 1.98
CA SER A 191 9.15 -6.48 2.79
C SER A 191 9.28 -7.34 4.05
N ARG A 192 9.93 -8.51 3.96
CA ARG A 192 10.25 -9.34 5.15
C ARG A 192 11.18 -8.65 6.15
N GLU A 193 12.01 -7.72 5.69
CA GLU A 193 12.86 -6.89 6.55
C GLU A 193 12.10 -5.66 7.10
N GLY A 194 10.83 -5.47 6.72
CA GLY A 194 10.01 -4.31 7.08
C GLY A 194 10.36 -3.05 6.28
N ILE A 195 10.97 -3.21 5.09
CA ILE A 195 11.29 -2.14 4.14
C ILE A 195 10.29 -2.21 2.98
N THR A 196 9.47 -1.18 2.86
CA THR A 196 8.52 -1.08 1.75
C THR A 196 9.15 -0.49 0.50
N VAL A 197 8.66 -0.85 -0.69
CA VAL A 197 9.15 -0.30 -1.96
C VAL A 197 7.98 0.24 -2.77
N SER A 198 7.92 1.56 -2.95
CA SER A 198 7.01 2.19 -3.91
C SER A 198 7.74 2.49 -5.22
N THR A 199 7.04 2.38 -6.34
CA THR A 199 7.59 2.62 -7.67
C THR A 199 6.73 3.62 -8.44
N ILE A 200 7.37 4.55 -9.15
CA ILE A 200 6.75 5.60 -9.96
C ILE A 200 7.27 5.44 -11.39
N GLY A 201 6.41 5.01 -12.30
CA GLY A 201 6.71 4.90 -13.73
C GLY A 201 6.37 6.20 -14.47
N LEU A 202 7.31 6.73 -15.24
CA LEU A 202 7.15 7.98 -16.00
C LEU A 202 7.18 7.74 -17.51
N GLY A 203 6.18 8.24 -18.23
CA GLY A 203 6.08 8.06 -19.68
C GLY A 203 5.69 6.63 -20.05
N LEU A 204 5.86 6.21 -21.31
CA LEU A 204 5.36 4.92 -21.80
C LEU A 204 6.45 3.87 -22.03
N ASP A 205 7.71 4.24 -21.83
CA ASP A 205 8.84 3.44 -22.30
C ASP A 205 9.40 2.49 -21.22
N TYR A 206 8.94 2.65 -19.97
CA TYR A 206 9.37 1.83 -18.84
C TYR A 206 8.69 0.46 -18.83
N ASN A 207 9.31 -0.51 -18.16
CA ASN A 207 8.73 -1.83 -17.99
C ASN A 207 7.75 -1.82 -16.80
N GLU A 208 6.47 -1.67 -17.12
CA GLU A 208 5.38 -1.64 -16.15
C GLU A 208 5.29 -2.92 -15.31
N ASP A 209 5.39 -4.09 -15.93
CA ASP A 209 5.33 -5.37 -15.23
C ASP A 209 6.44 -5.48 -14.16
N LEU A 210 7.65 -5.03 -14.48
CA LEU A 210 8.77 -5.01 -13.54
C LEU A 210 8.50 -4.10 -12.34
N MET A 211 8.03 -2.87 -12.59
CA MET A 211 7.80 -1.88 -11.53
C MET A 211 6.60 -2.25 -10.66
N ALA A 212 5.54 -2.76 -11.26
CA ALA A 212 4.35 -3.24 -10.56
C ALA A 212 4.67 -4.47 -9.71
N ALA A 213 5.45 -5.43 -10.22
CA ALA A 213 5.87 -6.60 -9.46
C ALA A 213 6.75 -6.22 -8.25
N LEU A 214 7.71 -5.30 -8.42
CA LEU A 214 8.55 -4.83 -7.33
C LEU A 214 7.73 -4.13 -6.24
N ALA A 215 6.80 -3.24 -6.62
CA ALA A 215 5.94 -2.55 -5.65
C ALA A 215 5.00 -3.51 -4.94
N GLN A 216 4.42 -4.47 -5.66
CA GLN A 216 3.52 -5.46 -5.09
C GLN A 216 4.24 -6.34 -4.05
N GLU A 217 5.40 -6.92 -4.42
CA GLU A 217 6.16 -7.79 -3.51
C GLU A 217 6.87 -7.01 -2.40
N GLY A 218 7.20 -5.74 -2.65
CA GLY A 218 7.74 -4.80 -1.68
C GLY A 218 6.69 -4.11 -0.82
N GLU A 219 5.42 -4.51 -0.90
CA GLU A 219 4.31 -3.97 -0.08
C GLU A 219 4.19 -2.44 -0.11
N GLY A 220 4.52 -1.84 -1.26
CA GLY A 220 4.38 -0.41 -1.51
C GLY A 220 3.34 -0.11 -2.58
N ASN A 221 3.38 1.12 -3.08
CA ASN A 221 2.46 1.62 -4.08
C ASN A 221 3.12 1.63 -5.47
N PHE A 222 2.33 1.41 -6.51
CA PHE A 222 2.73 1.64 -7.90
C PHE A 222 1.98 2.84 -8.45
N TYR A 223 2.71 3.83 -8.96
CA TYR A 223 2.15 5.02 -9.61
C TYR A 223 2.59 5.07 -11.06
N PHE A 224 1.66 5.48 -11.93
CA PHE A 224 1.94 5.76 -13.33
C PHE A 224 1.66 7.23 -13.63
N SER A 225 2.66 7.88 -14.23
CA SER A 225 2.58 9.26 -14.66
C SER A 225 2.86 9.33 -16.14
N ARG A 226 1.89 9.78 -16.96
CA ARG A 226 2.15 9.98 -18.38
C ARG A 226 3.07 11.18 -18.61
N ASN A 227 2.85 12.25 -17.86
CA ASN A 227 3.56 13.51 -17.98
C ASN A 227 4.41 13.76 -16.73
N SER A 228 5.50 14.51 -16.87
CA SER A 228 6.43 14.74 -15.77
C SER A 228 5.95 15.80 -14.76
N ASP A 229 5.06 16.70 -15.17
CA ASP A 229 4.47 17.76 -14.34
C ASP A 229 3.60 17.24 -13.20
N GLU A 230 3.09 16.01 -13.30
CA GLU A 230 2.34 15.32 -12.25
C GLU A 230 3.26 14.74 -11.15
N LEU A 231 4.58 14.58 -11.41
CA LEU A 231 5.51 13.94 -10.46
C LEU A 231 5.53 14.60 -9.08
N PRO A 232 5.61 15.94 -8.93
CA PRO A 232 5.63 16.55 -7.60
C PRO A 232 4.42 16.17 -6.75
N MET A 233 3.24 16.09 -7.37
CA MET A 233 2.01 15.68 -6.70
C MET A 233 2.04 14.19 -6.31
N ILE A 234 2.52 13.31 -7.20
CA ILE A 234 2.65 11.87 -6.90
C ILE A 234 3.62 11.64 -5.73
N PHE A 235 4.77 12.32 -5.72
CA PHE A 235 5.73 12.23 -4.61
C PHE A 235 5.15 12.79 -3.30
N ALA A 236 4.39 13.88 -3.38
CA ALA A 236 3.69 14.48 -2.24
C ALA A 236 2.57 13.58 -1.68
N GLU A 237 1.89 12.82 -2.54
CA GLU A 237 0.92 11.81 -2.16
C GLU A 237 1.59 10.64 -1.46
N GLU A 238 2.63 10.06 -2.07
CA GLU A 238 3.39 8.92 -1.53
C GLU A 238 3.96 9.21 -0.12
N ILE A 239 4.57 10.39 0.08
CA ILE A 239 5.07 10.78 1.41
C ILE A 239 3.94 11.05 2.42
N GLY A 240 2.81 11.60 1.97
CA GLY A 240 1.65 11.87 2.80
C GLY A 240 0.95 10.58 3.27
N GLU A 241 0.85 9.60 2.37
CA GLU A 241 0.38 8.26 2.68
C GLU A 241 1.33 7.58 3.68
N ALA A 242 2.63 7.57 3.41
CA ALA A 242 3.63 7.01 4.31
C ALA A 242 3.54 7.62 5.73
N ALA A 243 3.40 8.95 5.84
CA ALA A 243 3.31 9.63 7.14
C ALA A 243 2.04 9.29 7.95
N THR A 244 0.99 8.76 7.31
CA THR A 244 -0.31 8.48 7.94
C THR A 244 -0.67 7.00 7.94
N LEU A 245 0.29 6.11 7.67
CA LEU A 245 0.07 4.68 7.63
C LEU A 245 -0.44 4.11 8.97
N LEU A 246 -1.55 3.36 8.91
CA LEU A 246 -2.21 2.76 10.06
C LEU A 246 -2.15 1.23 10.08
N ALA A 247 -2.18 0.60 8.91
CA ALA A 247 -2.13 -0.85 8.76
C ALA A 247 -1.58 -1.25 7.39
N GLN A 248 -0.84 -2.36 7.34
CA GLN A 248 -0.28 -2.96 6.12
C GLN A 248 -0.70 -4.41 5.99
N ASN A 249 -0.64 -4.98 4.79
CA ASN A 249 -0.93 -6.40 4.49
C ASN A 249 -2.25 -6.86 5.11
N ILE A 250 -3.29 -6.10 4.81
CA ILE A 250 -4.59 -6.34 5.41
C ILE A 250 -5.25 -7.47 4.62
N ASN A 251 -5.54 -8.57 5.31
CA ASN A 251 -6.36 -9.65 4.78
C ASN A 251 -7.75 -9.55 5.42
N VAL A 252 -8.76 -9.33 4.59
CA VAL A 252 -10.15 -9.37 5.01
C VAL A 252 -10.69 -10.75 4.64
N ALA A 253 -10.98 -11.57 5.63
CA ALA A 253 -11.54 -12.90 5.45
C ALA A 253 -12.98 -12.95 5.96
N ILE A 254 -13.82 -13.68 5.24
CA ILE A 254 -15.16 -14.02 5.68
C ILE A 254 -15.35 -15.52 5.65
N GLU A 255 -16.07 -16.04 6.64
CA GLU A 255 -16.57 -17.40 6.68
C GLU A 255 -18.10 -17.35 6.50
N CYS A 256 -18.59 -17.83 5.36
CA CYS A 256 -20.02 -17.92 5.09
C CYS A 256 -20.69 -18.87 6.09
N ALA A 257 -21.87 -18.50 6.58
CA ALA A 257 -22.65 -19.35 7.46
C ALA A 257 -23.22 -20.55 6.71
N ASP A 258 -23.67 -21.57 7.46
CA ASP A 258 -24.27 -22.77 6.88
C ASP A 258 -25.42 -22.42 5.92
N GLY A 259 -25.34 -22.96 4.71
CA GLY A 259 -26.33 -22.75 3.64
C GLY A 259 -26.14 -21.47 2.82
N VAL A 260 -25.22 -20.58 3.20
CA VAL A 260 -24.84 -19.40 2.40
C VAL A 260 -23.72 -19.80 1.44
N ALA A 261 -23.97 -19.78 0.14
CA ALA A 261 -22.95 -20.16 -0.84
C ALA A 261 -22.08 -18.96 -1.24
N PRO A 262 -20.74 -19.01 -1.07
CA PRO A 262 -19.87 -17.96 -1.61
C PRO A 262 -19.88 -17.94 -3.14
N SER A 263 -19.82 -16.74 -3.73
CA SER A 263 -19.92 -16.54 -5.19
C SER A 263 -18.66 -15.91 -5.77
N ALA A 264 -18.31 -14.70 -5.32
CA ALA A 264 -17.21 -13.94 -5.92
C ALA A 264 -16.64 -12.88 -4.98
N ILE A 265 -15.38 -12.49 -5.24
CA ILE A 265 -14.75 -11.31 -4.64
C ILE A 265 -14.74 -10.22 -5.71
N LEU A 266 -15.29 -9.05 -5.40
CA LEU A 266 -15.47 -7.98 -6.39
C LEU A 266 -14.36 -6.93 -6.28
N GLY A 267 -13.70 -6.65 -7.42
CA GLY A 267 -12.75 -5.53 -7.54
C GLY A 267 -11.42 -5.71 -6.81
N ARG A 268 -11.11 -6.90 -6.28
CA ARG A 268 -9.84 -7.19 -5.59
C ARG A 268 -9.35 -8.61 -5.89
N LYS A 269 -8.03 -8.81 -5.81
CA LYS A 269 -7.43 -10.15 -5.73
C LYS A 269 -7.80 -10.79 -4.39
N GLY A 270 -7.91 -12.11 -4.39
CA GLY A 270 -8.24 -12.87 -3.20
C GLY A 270 -8.47 -14.35 -3.52
N ALA A 271 -8.90 -15.10 -2.52
CA ALA A 271 -9.12 -16.54 -2.63
C ALA A 271 -10.52 -16.91 -2.17
N VAL A 272 -11.13 -17.85 -2.89
CA VAL A 272 -12.38 -18.52 -2.51
C VAL A 272 -12.05 -19.97 -2.22
N HIS A 273 -12.35 -20.45 -1.02
CA HIS A 273 -12.11 -21.84 -0.64
C HIS A 273 -13.27 -22.38 0.21
N GLN A 274 -14.07 -23.27 -0.39
CA GLN A 274 -15.25 -23.87 0.24
C GLN A 274 -16.26 -22.82 0.72
N GLN A 275 -16.34 -22.58 2.04
CA GLN A 275 -17.21 -21.60 2.69
C GLN A 275 -16.49 -20.28 3.01
N SER A 276 -15.19 -20.19 2.73
CA SER A 276 -14.39 -19.02 3.04
C SER A 276 -14.11 -18.18 1.79
N MET A 277 -14.10 -16.86 1.95
CA MET A 277 -13.57 -15.92 0.97
C MET A 277 -12.62 -14.95 1.65
N SER A 278 -11.54 -14.58 0.99
CA SER A 278 -10.59 -13.58 1.50
C SER A 278 -10.16 -12.62 0.42
N ALA A 279 -9.98 -11.36 0.77
CA ALA A 279 -9.51 -10.31 -0.12
C ALA A 279 -8.35 -9.56 0.50
N ASP A 280 -7.33 -9.28 -0.32
CA ASP A 280 -6.14 -8.57 0.12
C ASP A 280 -6.28 -7.06 -0.12
N ILE A 281 -5.83 -6.29 0.86
CA ILE A 281 -5.76 -4.83 0.84
C ILE A 281 -4.34 -4.43 1.28
N ASN A 282 -3.60 -3.76 0.41
CA ASN A 282 -2.18 -3.44 0.66
C ASN A 282 -1.98 -2.63 1.95
N SER A 283 -2.66 -1.50 2.09
CA SER A 283 -2.46 -0.59 3.23
C SER A 283 -3.68 0.27 3.50
N LEU A 284 -3.80 0.71 4.75
CA LEU A 284 -4.76 1.71 5.21
C LEU A 284 -4.01 2.93 5.73
N TYR A 285 -4.34 4.10 5.18
CA TYR A 285 -3.75 5.39 5.53
C TYR A 285 -4.77 6.26 6.26
N GLY A 286 -4.29 7.23 7.03
CA GLY A 286 -5.14 8.18 7.75
C GLY A 286 -6.09 8.90 6.78
N LYS A 287 -7.37 8.96 7.16
CA LYS A 287 -8.50 9.53 6.40
C LYS A 287 -9.05 8.72 5.23
N ASN A 288 -8.40 7.63 4.81
CA ASN A 288 -8.88 6.82 3.69
C ASN A 288 -9.68 5.61 4.18
N GLU A 289 -10.93 5.47 3.73
CA GLU A 289 -11.68 4.22 3.86
C GLU A 289 -11.17 3.21 2.81
N LYS A 290 -10.99 1.96 3.21
CA LYS A 290 -10.82 0.83 2.29
C LYS A 290 -11.90 -0.20 2.56
N TYR A 291 -12.27 -0.98 1.55
CA TYR A 291 -13.27 -2.02 1.72
C TYR A 291 -13.00 -3.22 0.80
N ALA A 292 -13.50 -4.37 1.23
CA ALA A 292 -13.60 -5.60 0.45
C ALA A 292 -15.09 -5.91 0.19
N LEU A 293 -15.40 -6.41 -1.00
CA LEU A 293 -16.75 -6.76 -1.43
C LEU A 293 -16.82 -8.26 -1.72
N PHE A 294 -17.76 -8.92 -1.08
CA PHE A 294 -17.96 -10.37 -1.19
C PHE A 294 -19.38 -10.65 -1.65
N GLU A 295 -19.52 -11.21 -2.85
CA GLU A 295 -20.78 -11.71 -3.37
C GLU A 295 -21.04 -13.12 -2.84
N MET A 296 -22.26 -13.34 -2.36
CA MET A 296 -22.73 -14.63 -1.84
C MET A 296 -24.21 -14.84 -2.14
N ARG A 297 -24.66 -16.07 -1.97
CA ARG A 297 -26.03 -16.50 -2.21
C ARG A 297 -26.61 -17.09 -0.93
N PRO A 298 -27.50 -16.37 -0.23
CA PRO A 298 -28.17 -16.87 0.97
C PRO A 298 -29.05 -18.09 0.64
N PRO A 299 -29.37 -18.95 1.62
CA PRO A 299 -30.34 -20.01 1.41
C PRO A 299 -31.75 -19.43 1.19
N GLN A 300 -32.62 -20.19 0.52
CA GLN A 300 -34.03 -19.85 0.41
C GLN A 300 -34.66 -19.86 1.81
N GLY A 301 -34.99 -18.68 2.33
CA GLY A 301 -35.59 -18.53 3.65
C GLY A 301 -37.11 -18.37 3.63
N GLU A 302 -37.67 -18.36 4.83
CA GLU A 302 -39.10 -18.13 5.11
C GLU A 302 -39.33 -16.68 5.57
N ASP A 303 -40.59 -16.22 5.53
CA ASP A 303 -40.97 -14.87 5.99
C ASP A 303 -40.44 -14.54 7.38
N GLY A 304 -39.93 -13.32 7.55
CA GLY A 304 -39.59 -12.77 8.86
C GLY A 304 -38.43 -13.45 9.57
N LYS A 305 -37.78 -14.45 8.97
CA LYS A 305 -36.57 -15.06 9.54
C LYS A 305 -35.36 -14.15 9.33
N THR A 306 -34.52 -14.11 10.35
CA THR A 306 -33.21 -13.46 10.28
C THR A 306 -32.15 -14.51 9.99
N ILE A 307 -31.30 -14.29 8.98
CA ILE A 307 -30.20 -15.20 8.65
C ILE A 307 -28.86 -14.49 8.92
N THR A 308 -27.91 -15.23 9.49
CA THR A 308 -26.51 -14.77 9.55
C THR A 308 -25.84 -15.11 8.23
N LEU A 309 -25.24 -14.13 7.56
CA LEU A 309 -24.59 -14.36 6.26
C LEU A 309 -23.19 -14.93 6.40
N ALA A 310 -22.37 -14.28 7.23
CA ALA A 310 -20.97 -14.63 7.40
C ALA A 310 -20.43 -14.08 8.71
N THR A 311 -19.33 -14.67 9.16
CA THR A 311 -18.44 -14.09 10.17
C THR A 311 -17.30 -13.36 9.46
N VAL A 312 -16.94 -12.16 9.93
CA VAL A 312 -15.84 -11.36 9.37
C VAL A 312 -14.62 -11.43 10.29
N LYS A 313 -13.44 -11.62 9.70
CA LYS A 313 -12.12 -11.56 10.36
C LYS A 313 -11.19 -10.65 9.55
N VAL A 314 -10.47 -9.75 10.22
CA VAL A 314 -9.52 -8.84 9.55
C VAL A 314 -8.16 -9.00 10.20
N GLU A 315 -7.20 -9.50 9.45
CA GLU A 315 -5.81 -9.57 9.88
C GLU A 315 -5.00 -8.45 9.23
N TYR A 316 -4.08 -7.82 9.96
CA TYR A 316 -3.18 -6.82 9.39
C TYR A 316 -1.86 -6.73 10.15
N HIS A 317 -0.84 -6.17 9.52
CA HIS A 317 0.41 -5.77 10.16
C HIS A 317 0.30 -4.36 10.70
N ASP A 318 0.51 -4.21 12.01
CA ASP A 318 0.54 -2.91 12.68
C ASP A 318 1.96 -2.32 12.53
N PRO A 319 2.11 -1.20 11.80
CA PRO A 319 3.42 -0.61 11.53
C PRO A 319 4.09 -0.03 12.78
N PHE A 320 3.37 0.17 13.88
CA PHE A 320 3.90 0.71 15.15
C PHE A 320 4.41 -0.38 16.08
N THR A 321 3.69 -1.49 16.19
CA THR A 321 4.10 -2.63 17.02
C THR A 321 4.94 -3.65 16.24
N LYS A 322 4.96 -3.55 14.91
CA LYS A 322 5.58 -4.49 13.96
C LYS A 322 5.03 -5.92 14.09
N LYS A 323 3.81 -6.07 14.63
CA LYS A 323 3.15 -7.36 14.86
C LYS A 323 1.92 -7.51 13.98
N ARG A 324 1.49 -8.75 13.78
CA ARG A 324 0.16 -9.04 13.21
C ARG A 324 -0.91 -8.84 14.27
N VAL A 325 -2.00 -8.18 13.86
CA VAL A 325 -3.23 -7.93 14.63
C VAL A 325 -4.38 -8.67 13.91
N THR A 326 -5.38 -9.10 14.68
CA THR A 326 -6.56 -9.84 14.20
C THR A 326 -7.82 -9.30 14.88
#